data_AF-B9M442-F1
#
_entry.id   AF-B9M442-F1
#
_cell.length_a   1.000
_cell.length_b   1.000
_cell.length_c   1.000
_cell.angle_alpha   90.00
_cell.angle_beta   90.00
_cell.angle_gamma   90.00
#
_symmetry.space_group_name_H-M   'P 1'
#
loop_
_entity.id
_entity.type
_entity.pdbx_description
1 polymer ?
#
loop_
_entity_poly.entity_id
_entity_poly.type
_entity_poly.pdbx_seq_one_letter_code
_entity_poly.pdbx_strand_id
1 'polypeptide(L)'
;MSKALLKQLAYSGIRLCIILYLAVLMANYLNGRNFSDYLGKTMIKVHAEARMGLNANLLSSLLLEGNHGKLQELLDRNYSIYALVITDCRTGEENCSGQNILFRTSPGLIPNKPIDATDLLNYPYIVLRRPSSSVLQLLQQMDGKAGHSGQIIGRVYSISTIPSFSEDYRQWLHDPFRDNELWRRYLATMTSCLMGGIFIWLLLELFLKIRRIELRNARQREAELVKDADTYVAQLEEKGRQIEDQQLRFSRQFETYIGRIRGLEQRLKDVVEYREAAESIIRDLEEENNRQSKLFEEQLDLTRVEKEQLQIEVEKYKKAVGRDKVEASKTLSSAIGTKTGTAFEQQVIRIVADSPQAKSGHWRVVSQFDVATGNRGSRFIDCIVISKDCLIVIEAKGYFGAIEAEGSVENSKWLCRGSGNQTVEVKGDWGENPYHQVRDYVMNLMNMVKGRLPQLPVYGLVVFPGKSDISGLESKIGRFYRITTADHLLSVLGQMEAEARRTNAFSKRPAPAEIEDVMRGK
;
A
#
# COMPACT_ATOMS: atom_id res chain seq x y z
N MET A 1 -16.73 -9.36 26.71
CA MET A 1 -15.73 -9.59 25.64
C MET A 1 -16.39 -10.38 24.51
N SER A 2 -16.39 -9.91 23.25
CA SER A 2 -17.17 -10.55 22.19
C SER A 2 -16.57 -11.91 21.78
N LYS A 3 -17.41 -12.89 21.40
CA LYS A 3 -16.98 -14.21 20.91
C LYS A 3 -15.99 -14.10 19.73
N ALA A 4 -16.05 -13.02 18.95
CA ALA A 4 -15.15 -12.75 17.84
C ALA A 4 -13.73 -12.36 18.29
N LEU A 5 -13.60 -11.58 19.37
CA LEU A 5 -12.30 -11.23 19.95
C LEU A 5 -11.59 -12.47 20.51
N LEU A 6 -12.34 -13.35 21.19
CA LEU A 6 -11.80 -14.58 21.76
C LEU A 6 -11.25 -15.52 20.69
N LYS A 7 -11.99 -15.70 19.58
CA LYS A 7 -11.49 -16.47 18.42
C LYS A 7 -10.24 -15.84 17.80
N GLN A 8 -10.19 -14.51 17.69
CA GLN A 8 -9.02 -13.83 17.13
C GLN A 8 -7.76 -13.99 17.99
N LEU A 9 -7.90 -13.89 19.31
CA LEU A 9 -6.78 -14.15 20.22
C LEU A 9 -6.32 -15.61 20.14
N ALA A 10 -7.26 -16.56 20.05
CA ALA A 10 -6.91 -17.97 19.87
C ALA A 10 -6.13 -18.21 18.56
N TYR A 11 -6.59 -17.67 17.43
CA TYR A 11 -5.87 -17.82 16.16
C TYR A 11 -4.49 -17.15 16.18
N SER A 12 -4.37 -15.98 16.81
CA SER A 12 -3.09 -15.29 16.94
C SER A 12 -2.10 -16.07 17.81
N GLY A 13 -2.59 -16.65 18.92
CA GLY A 13 -1.81 -17.53 19.78
C GLY A 13 -1.34 -18.80 19.05
N ILE A 14 -2.22 -19.47 18.30
CA ILE A 14 -1.85 -20.65 17.50
C ILE A 14 -0.75 -20.30 16.49
N ARG A 15 -0.87 -19.18 15.79
CA ARG A 15 0.17 -18.73 14.84
C ARG A 15 1.50 -18.45 15.53
N LEU A 16 1.47 -17.79 16.70
CA LEU A 16 2.68 -17.56 17.49
C LEU A 16 3.35 -18.88 17.85
N CYS A 17 2.60 -19.87 18.33
CA CYS A 17 3.14 -21.19 18.66
C CYS A 17 3.80 -21.87 17.45
N ILE A 18 3.18 -21.80 16.28
CA ILE A 18 3.75 -22.37 15.04
C ILE A 18 5.07 -21.68 14.67
N ILE A 19 5.11 -20.36 14.72
CA ILE A 19 6.31 -19.58 14.36
C ILE A 19 7.44 -19.82 15.37
N LEU A 20 7.13 -19.84 16.67
CA LEU A 20 8.11 -20.13 17.71
C LEU A 20 8.65 -21.56 17.58
N TYR A 21 7.79 -22.54 17.27
CA TYR A 21 8.23 -23.92 17.01
C TYR A 21 9.23 -23.98 15.85
N LEU A 22 8.93 -23.30 14.73
CA LEU A 22 9.86 -23.22 13.59
C LEU A 22 11.17 -22.51 13.96
N ALA A 23 11.11 -21.46 14.76
CA ALA A 23 12.29 -20.75 15.26
C ALA A 23 13.18 -21.65 16.13
N VAL A 24 12.59 -22.47 17.00
CA VAL A 24 13.31 -23.45 17.82
C VAL A 24 13.96 -24.53 16.96
N LEU A 25 13.27 -25.04 15.92
CA LEU A 25 13.86 -26.00 14.99
C LEU A 25 15.07 -25.40 14.25
N MET A 26 14.95 -24.16 13.79
CA MET A 26 16.06 -23.45 13.14
C MET A 26 17.23 -23.23 14.10
N ALA A 27 16.96 -22.81 15.34
CA ALA A 27 17.98 -22.66 16.36
C ALA A 27 18.70 -23.98 16.66
N ASN A 28 17.95 -25.09 16.76
CA ASN A 28 18.52 -26.41 17.00
C ASN A 28 19.45 -26.85 15.85
N TYR A 29 19.03 -26.64 14.61
CA TYR A 29 19.85 -26.92 13.43
C TYR A 29 21.16 -26.10 13.41
N LEU A 30 21.07 -24.79 13.68
CA LEU A 30 22.24 -23.92 13.75
C LEU A 30 23.16 -24.28 14.92
N ASN A 31 22.60 -24.68 16.06
CA ASN A 31 23.36 -25.14 17.21
C ASN A 31 24.09 -26.46 16.93
N GLY A 32 23.49 -27.38 16.17
CA GLY A 32 24.17 -28.58 15.69
C GLY A 32 25.37 -28.26 14.80
N ARG A 33 25.29 -27.21 13.96
CA ARG A 33 26.44 -26.71 13.18
C ARG A 33 27.50 -26.08 14.07
N ASN A 34 27.11 -25.21 14.99
CA ASN A 34 28.03 -24.58 15.95
C ASN A 34 28.81 -25.63 16.76
N PHE A 35 28.13 -26.72 17.18
CA PHE A 35 28.74 -27.87 17.84
C PHE A 35 29.78 -28.55 16.95
N SER A 36 29.41 -28.91 15.72
CA SER A 36 30.31 -29.55 14.75
C SER A 36 31.54 -28.68 14.46
N ASP A 37 31.36 -27.38 14.30
CA ASP A 37 32.45 -26.43 14.02
C ASP A 37 33.37 -26.27 15.24
N TYR A 38 32.79 -26.21 16.45
CA TYR A 38 33.56 -26.15 17.69
C TYR A 38 34.38 -27.42 17.90
N LEU A 39 33.78 -28.59 17.68
CA LEU A 39 34.49 -29.86 17.73
C LEU A 39 35.59 -29.93 16.68
N GLY A 40 35.32 -29.54 15.43
CA GLY A 40 36.33 -29.51 14.37
C GLY A 40 37.54 -28.66 14.74
N LYS A 41 37.32 -27.46 15.27
CA LYS A 41 38.40 -26.57 15.77
C LYS A 41 39.15 -27.17 16.95
N THR A 42 38.43 -27.78 17.89
CA THR A 42 39.02 -28.43 19.08
C THR A 42 39.86 -29.65 18.68
N MET A 43 39.36 -30.47 17.75
CA MET A 43 40.06 -31.64 17.21
C MET A 43 41.34 -31.25 16.48
N ILE A 44 41.33 -30.18 15.67
CA ILE A 44 42.53 -29.67 15.00
C ILE A 44 43.56 -29.19 16.02
N LYS A 45 43.13 -28.43 17.04
CA LYS A 45 44.00 -27.98 18.12
C LYS A 45 44.64 -29.17 18.86
N VAL A 46 43.85 -30.18 19.19
CA VAL A 46 44.35 -31.37 19.88
C VAL A 46 45.24 -32.21 18.98
N HIS A 47 44.94 -32.37 17.69
CA HIS A 47 45.83 -33.08 16.77
C HIS A 47 47.18 -32.37 16.61
N ALA A 48 47.19 -31.03 16.62
CA ALA A 48 48.42 -30.25 16.61
C ALA A 48 49.24 -30.43 17.90
N GLU A 49 48.59 -30.51 19.06
CA GLU A 49 49.23 -30.73 20.37
C GLU A 49 49.65 -32.20 20.59
N ALA A 50 48.84 -33.18 20.17
CA ALA A 50 49.08 -34.61 20.34
C ALA A 50 50.22 -35.12 19.45
N ARG A 51 50.41 -34.56 18.25
CA ARG A 51 51.59 -34.84 17.41
C ARG A 51 52.91 -34.46 18.10
N MET A 52 52.87 -33.62 19.14
CA MET A 52 54.06 -33.25 19.92
C MET A 52 54.28 -34.13 21.17
N GLY A 53 53.35 -35.03 21.56
CA GLY A 53 53.30 -35.52 22.94
C GLY A 53 53.27 -37.04 23.20
N LEU A 54 52.76 -37.89 22.30
CA LEU A 54 52.58 -39.33 22.60
C LEU A 54 53.52 -40.21 21.78
N ASN A 55 54.65 -40.62 22.38
CA ASN A 55 55.57 -41.58 21.77
C ASN A 55 55.40 -42.96 22.44
N ALA A 56 54.90 -43.95 21.69
CA ALA A 56 54.68 -45.32 22.20
C ALA A 56 55.95 -45.97 22.77
N ASN A 57 57.14 -45.58 22.26
CA ASN A 57 58.42 -46.05 22.79
C ASN A 57 58.74 -45.45 24.16
N LEU A 58 58.40 -44.16 24.37
CA LEU A 58 58.58 -43.49 25.66
C LEU A 58 57.64 -44.05 26.72
N LEU A 59 56.38 -44.34 26.36
CA LEU A 59 55.45 -45.02 27.27
C LEU A 59 55.94 -46.43 27.62
N SER A 60 56.47 -47.15 26.63
CA SER A 60 57.02 -48.50 26.81
C SER A 60 58.26 -48.49 27.72
N SER A 61 59.16 -47.50 27.59
CA SER A 61 60.35 -47.38 28.44
C SER A 61 59.97 -47.02 29.87
N LEU A 62 59.08 -46.04 30.08
CA LEU A 62 58.63 -45.63 31.41
C LEU A 62 57.89 -46.74 32.16
N LEU A 63 57.14 -47.58 31.44
CA LEU A 63 56.46 -48.75 32.02
C LEU A 63 57.47 -49.82 32.48
N LEU A 64 58.57 -50.02 31.72
CA LEU A 64 59.61 -51.00 32.06
C LEU A 64 60.57 -50.50 33.15
N GLU A 65 60.84 -49.20 33.20
CA GLU A 65 61.68 -48.54 34.22
C GLU A 65 60.96 -48.41 35.57
N GLY A 66 59.66 -48.71 35.65
CA GLY A 66 58.86 -48.58 36.88
C GLY A 66 58.63 -47.13 37.33
N ASN A 67 58.81 -46.15 36.44
CA ASN A 67 58.65 -44.73 36.77
C ASN A 67 57.19 -44.29 36.68
N HIS A 68 56.38 -44.78 37.63
CA HIS A 68 54.94 -44.58 37.66
C HIS A 68 54.52 -43.10 37.76
N GLY A 69 55.31 -42.25 38.41
CA GLY A 69 55.01 -40.82 38.56
C GLY A 69 55.02 -40.07 37.22
N LYS A 70 56.08 -40.23 36.42
CA LYS A 70 56.16 -39.62 35.08
C LYS A 70 55.16 -40.23 34.10
N LEU A 71 54.87 -41.53 34.26
CA LEU A 71 53.86 -42.21 33.45
C LEU A 71 52.47 -41.62 33.70
N GLN A 72 52.09 -41.43 34.96
CA GLN A 72 50.81 -40.80 35.33
C GLN A 72 50.76 -39.34 34.89
N GLU A 73 51.86 -38.58 35.04
CA GLU A 73 51.96 -37.20 34.54
C GLU A 73 51.72 -37.13 33.03
N LEU A 74 52.28 -38.06 32.24
CA LEU A 74 52.04 -38.15 30.80
C LEU A 74 50.60 -38.52 30.47
N LEU A 75 49.96 -39.41 31.23
CA LEU A 75 48.55 -39.78 31.02
C LEU A 75 47.57 -38.68 31.44
N ASP A 76 47.97 -37.85 32.41
CA ASP A 76 47.20 -36.73 32.94
C ASP A 76 47.51 -35.40 32.22
N ARG A 77 48.43 -35.41 31.24
CA ARG A 77 48.55 -34.29 30.31
C ARG A 77 47.19 -34.07 29.69
N ASN A 78 46.76 -32.81 29.66
CA ASN A 78 45.43 -32.44 29.24
C ASN A 78 45.25 -32.64 27.72
N TYR A 79 44.99 -33.88 27.30
CA TYR A 79 44.63 -34.20 25.93
C TYR A 79 43.23 -33.73 25.56
N SER A 80 42.50 -33.07 26.48
CA SER A 80 41.20 -32.37 26.38
C SER A 80 39.99 -33.15 25.84
N ILE A 81 40.21 -34.17 25.00
CA ILE A 81 39.20 -34.93 24.27
C ILE A 81 39.43 -36.44 24.32
N TYR A 82 40.61 -36.90 24.77
CA TYR A 82 40.91 -38.32 24.94
C TYR A 82 41.33 -38.63 26.37
N ALA A 83 40.76 -39.69 26.92
CA ALA A 83 41.28 -40.36 28.11
C ALA A 83 42.14 -41.55 27.67
N LEU A 84 43.28 -41.75 28.34
CA LEU A 84 44.22 -42.82 28.04
C LEU A 84 44.15 -43.90 29.10
N VAL A 85 44.12 -45.16 28.67
CA VAL A 85 44.08 -46.32 29.57
C VAL A 85 45.15 -47.33 29.15
N ILE A 86 46.06 -47.66 30.05
CA ILE A 86 47.10 -48.66 29.85
C ILE A 86 46.66 -49.99 30.47
N THR A 87 46.80 -51.08 29.73
CA THR A 87 46.47 -52.45 30.17
C THR A 87 47.68 -53.39 30.06
N ASP A 88 47.63 -54.50 30.77
CA ASP A 88 48.64 -55.56 30.78
C ASP A 88 48.52 -56.57 29.62
N CYS A 89 47.68 -56.31 28.62
CA CYS A 89 47.43 -57.24 27.53
C CYS A 89 48.70 -57.52 26.68
N ARG A 90 49.12 -58.80 26.64
CA ARG A 90 50.34 -59.25 25.92
C ARG A 90 50.08 -59.90 24.56
N THR A 91 48.83 -60.02 24.14
CA THR A 91 48.47 -60.63 22.85
C THR A 91 48.43 -59.58 21.75
N GLY A 92 48.62 -60.02 20.50
CA GLY A 92 48.41 -59.18 19.31
C GLY A 92 46.99 -59.26 18.74
N GLU A 93 46.15 -60.15 19.27
CA GLU A 93 44.78 -60.42 18.79
C GLU A 93 43.81 -59.29 19.16
N GLU A 94 42.82 -58.98 18.34
CA GLU A 94 41.91 -57.86 18.63
C GLU A 94 41.19 -57.99 19.99
N ASN A 95 40.84 -59.21 20.38
CA ASN A 95 40.20 -59.50 21.65
C ASN A 95 41.23 -59.89 22.73
N CYS A 96 41.17 -59.24 23.89
CA CYS A 96 42.00 -59.55 25.06
C CYS A 96 41.12 -59.69 26.30
N SER A 97 40.38 -60.79 26.37
CA SER A 97 39.50 -61.10 27.50
C SER A 97 40.32 -61.33 28.77
N GLY A 98 40.03 -60.57 29.83
CA GLY A 98 40.71 -60.68 31.13
C GLY A 98 41.91 -59.74 31.35
N GLN A 99 42.07 -58.70 30.52
CA GLN A 99 43.08 -57.66 30.75
C GLN A 99 42.80 -56.84 32.02
N ASN A 100 43.86 -56.46 32.74
CA ASN A 100 43.80 -55.57 33.89
C ASN A 100 44.24 -54.15 33.49
N ILE A 101 43.53 -53.16 34.01
CA ILE A 101 43.90 -51.75 33.85
C ILE A 101 45.07 -51.45 34.80
N LEU A 102 46.21 -51.07 34.23
CA LEU A 102 47.42 -50.72 34.96
C LEU A 102 47.45 -49.24 35.33
N PHE A 103 47.14 -48.37 34.37
CA PHE A 103 47.11 -46.92 34.55
C PHE A 103 45.95 -46.32 33.76
N ARG A 104 45.39 -45.22 34.24
CA ARG A 104 44.33 -44.47 33.56
C ARG A 104 44.49 -42.99 33.82
N THR A 105 44.06 -42.16 32.87
CA THR A 105 43.89 -40.73 33.10
C THR A 105 43.00 -40.50 34.33
N SER A 106 43.39 -39.53 35.15
CA SER A 106 42.78 -39.23 36.45
C SER A 106 41.26 -39.01 36.35
N PRO A 107 40.44 -39.52 37.28
CA PRO A 107 38.97 -39.44 37.21
C PRO A 107 38.42 -38.02 37.14
N GLY A 108 39.11 -37.03 37.72
CA GLY A 108 38.72 -35.62 37.63
C GLY A 108 38.80 -35.02 36.23
N LEU A 109 39.44 -35.70 35.29
CA LEU A 109 39.59 -35.30 33.88
C LEU A 109 38.68 -36.10 32.95
N ILE A 110 37.94 -37.11 33.44
CA ILE A 110 37.04 -37.96 32.66
C ILE A 110 35.59 -37.70 33.13
N PRO A 111 34.73 -37.10 32.30
CA PRO A 111 33.33 -36.90 32.68
C PRO A 111 32.56 -38.23 32.61
N ASN A 112 32.01 -38.65 33.75
CA ASN A 112 30.75 -39.42 33.86
C ASN A 112 30.66 -40.87 33.35
N LYS A 113 31.75 -41.63 33.17
CA LYS A 113 31.62 -43.10 33.05
C LYS A 113 32.78 -43.86 33.70
N PRO A 114 32.52 -44.81 34.64
CA PRO A 114 33.56 -45.74 35.07
C PRO A 114 33.96 -46.62 33.89
N ILE A 115 35.22 -46.56 33.49
CA ILE A 115 35.78 -47.39 32.41
C ILE A 115 36.07 -48.77 33.00
N ASP A 116 35.35 -49.77 32.53
CA ASP A 116 35.61 -51.18 32.84
C ASP A 116 36.45 -51.84 31.74
N ALA A 117 37.18 -52.91 32.08
CA ALA A 117 38.07 -53.61 31.17
C ALA A 117 37.33 -54.27 29.98
N THR A 118 36.04 -54.56 30.16
CA THR A 118 35.13 -55.12 29.15
C THR A 118 34.74 -54.11 28.07
N ASP A 119 34.60 -52.83 28.43
CA ASP A 119 34.24 -51.74 27.52
C ASP A 119 35.40 -51.35 26.59
N LEU A 120 36.65 -51.69 26.95
CA LEU A 120 37.86 -51.33 26.21
C LEU A 120 37.93 -51.92 24.79
N LEU A 121 37.20 -53.01 24.52
CA LEU A 121 37.15 -53.66 23.20
C LEU A 121 36.60 -52.73 22.09
N ASN A 122 35.82 -51.73 22.46
CA ASN A 122 35.18 -50.81 21.51
C ASN A 122 36.03 -49.57 21.19
N TYR A 123 37.25 -49.47 21.74
CA TYR A 123 38.10 -48.29 21.62
C TYR A 123 39.40 -48.58 20.84
N PRO A 124 39.89 -47.60 20.06
CA PRO A 124 41.16 -47.75 19.36
C PRO A 124 42.32 -47.89 20.34
N TYR A 125 43.28 -48.75 20.02
CA TYR A 125 44.44 -49.00 20.86
C TYR A 125 45.77 -48.96 20.09
N ILE A 126 46.83 -48.64 20.83
CA ILE A 126 48.22 -48.74 20.39
C ILE A 126 48.89 -49.84 21.21
N VAL A 127 49.61 -50.74 20.53
CA VAL A 127 50.34 -51.82 21.20
C VAL A 127 51.67 -51.30 21.73
N LEU A 128 51.91 -51.48 23.03
CA LEU A 128 53.19 -51.20 23.68
C LEU A 128 54.10 -52.41 23.52
N ARG A 129 55.33 -52.18 23.04
CA ARG A 129 56.31 -53.23 22.80
C ARG A 129 57.59 -52.93 23.56
N ARG A 130 58.25 -53.96 24.07
CA ARG A 130 59.58 -53.80 24.66
C ARG A 130 60.54 -53.29 23.56
N PRO A 131 61.23 -52.16 23.78
CA PRO A 131 62.23 -51.68 22.84
C PRO A 131 63.33 -52.75 22.70
N SER A 132 63.71 -53.08 21.47
CA SER A 132 64.72 -54.11 21.23
C SER A 132 66.12 -53.58 21.57
N SER A 133 66.93 -54.40 22.25
CA SER A 133 68.28 -54.04 22.70
C SER A 133 69.35 -54.15 21.59
N SER A 134 68.95 -54.40 20.34
CA SER A 134 69.88 -54.52 19.21
C SER A 134 70.02 -53.19 18.47
N VAL A 135 71.25 -52.66 18.43
CA VAL A 135 71.62 -51.42 17.70
C VAL A 135 71.20 -51.48 16.22
N LEU A 136 71.19 -52.67 15.63
CA LEU A 136 70.80 -52.88 14.23
C LEU A 136 69.29 -52.67 13.98
N GLN A 137 68.45 -52.99 14.97
CA GLN A 137 67.00 -52.76 14.92
C GLN A 137 66.65 -51.31 15.29
N LEU A 138 67.44 -50.66 16.14
CA LEU A 138 67.28 -49.24 16.45
C LEU A 138 67.47 -48.35 15.20
N LEU A 139 68.39 -48.73 14.32
CA LEU A 139 68.62 -48.06 13.04
C LEU A 139 67.48 -48.28 12.03
N GLN A 140 66.91 -49.49 11.96
CA GLN A 140 65.72 -49.75 11.13
C GLN A 140 64.46 -49.03 11.65
N GLN A 141 64.40 -48.73 12.94
CA GLN A 141 63.28 -48.03 13.56
C GLN A 141 63.29 -46.51 13.30
N MET A 142 64.45 -45.91 12.98
CA MET A 142 64.54 -44.49 12.60
C MET A 142 63.99 -44.19 11.20
N ASP A 143 63.91 -45.18 10.31
CA ASP A 143 63.43 -45.03 8.92
C ASP A 143 61.90 -45.21 8.75
N GLY A 144 61.14 -45.21 9.84
CA GLY A 144 59.67 -45.17 9.80
C GLY A 144 58.98 -46.43 9.25
N LYS A 145 59.72 -47.49 8.89
CA LYS A 145 59.15 -48.81 8.57
C LYS A 145 59.04 -49.63 9.85
N ALA A 146 57.82 -49.81 10.33
CA ALA A 146 57.48 -50.50 11.57
C ALA A 146 58.14 -51.89 11.69
N GLY A 147 59.20 -51.99 12.47
CA GLY A 147 59.77 -53.26 12.91
C GLY A 147 58.79 -53.98 13.85
N HIS A 148 58.18 -55.06 13.36
CA HIS A 148 57.20 -55.87 14.11
C HIS A 148 57.82 -56.78 15.18
N SER A 149 59.11 -56.61 15.49
CA SER A 149 59.88 -57.53 16.34
C SER A 149 60.13 -56.94 17.73
N GLY A 150 59.21 -57.20 18.65
CA GLY A 150 59.35 -56.88 20.07
C GLY A 150 58.20 -57.51 20.85
N GLN A 151 58.52 -58.08 22.03
CA GLN A 151 57.52 -58.68 22.90
C GLN A 151 56.50 -57.60 23.32
N ILE A 152 55.21 -57.89 23.14
CA ILE A 152 54.12 -57.01 23.56
C ILE A 152 54.09 -56.98 25.09
N ILE A 153 54.12 -55.77 25.64
CA ILE A 153 54.14 -55.54 27.10
C ILE A 153 52.82 -54.96 27.62
N GLY A 154 51.96 -54.45 26.74
CA GLY A 154 50.66 -53.90 27.10
C GLY A 154 49.96 -53.20 25.92
N ARG A 155 48.80 -52.60 26.19
CA ARG A 155 48.08 -51.75 25.22
C ARG A 155 47.71 -50.42 25.84
N VAL A 156 47.70 -49.36 25.04
CA VAL A 156 47.15 -48.05 25.39
C VAL A 156 45.89 -47.82 24.58
N TYR A 157 44.75 -47.73 25.25
CA TYR A 157 43.47 -47.38 24.68
C TYR A 157 43.26 -45.86 24.71
N SER A 158 42.69 -45.33 23.63
CA SER A 158 42.27 -43.92 23.55
C SER A 158 40.74 -43.84 23.55
N ILE A 159 40.19 -43.24 24.59
CA ILE A 159 38.74 -43.12 24.82
C ILE A 159 38.33 -41.68 24.53
N SER A 160 37.47 -41.48 23.53
CA SER A 160 36.88 -40.15 23.28
C SER A 160 35.99 -39.74 24.44
N THR A 161 36.25 -38.57 25.01
CA THR A 161 35.45 -37.94 26.08
C THR A 161 34.47 -36.90 25.53
N ILE A 162 34.38 -36.78 24.20
CA ILE A 162 33.51 -35.82 23.52
C ILE A 162 32.05 -36.28 23.63
N PRO A 163 31.14 -35.52 24.27
CA PRO A 163 29.72 -35.86 24.31
C PRO A 163 29.11 -35.79 22.91
N SER A 164 28.01 -36.49 22.66
CA SER A 164 27.22 -36.27 21.45
C SER A 164 26.51 -34.91 21.50
N PHE A 165 26.14 -34.35 20.34
CA PHE A 165 25.37 -33.09 20.29
C PHE A 165 24.11 -33.17 21.16
N SER A 166 23.36 -34.28 21.11
CA SER A 166 22.14 -34.42 21.92
C SER A 166 22.40 -34.41 23.42
N GLU A 167 23.54 -34.96 23.87
CA GLU A 167 23.90 -34.98 25.29
C GLU A 167 24.36 -33.60 25.76
N ASP A 168 25.25 -32.94 25.00
CA ASP A 168 25.71 -31.58 25.30
C ASP A 168 24.55 -30.58 25.26
N TYR A 169 23.69 -30.69 24.25
CA TYR A 169 22.52 -29.82 24.11
C TYR A 169 21.49 -30.03 25.23
N ARG A 170 21.30 -31.27 25.69
CA ARG A 170 20.42 -31.55 26.84
C ARG A 170 21.00 -30.99 28.14
N GLN A 171 22.31 -31.09 28.35
CA GLN A 171 22.96 -30.46 29.50
C GLN A 171 22.85 -28.95 29.46
N TRP A 172 23.03 -28.34 28.29
CA TRP A 172 22.81 -26.91 28.09
C TRP A 172 21.36 -26.50 28.40
N LEU A 173 20.36 -27.29 28.00
CA LEU A 173 18.95 -27.00 28.33
C LEU A 173 18.67 -27.00 29.84
N HIS A 174 19.45 -27.76 30.62
CA HIS A 174 19.33 -27.77 32.08
C HIS A 174 19.98 -26.55 32.75
N ASP A 175 21.09 -26.04 32.19
CA ASP A 175 21.79 -24.85 32.71
C ASP A 175 22.36 -23.98 31.57
N PRO A 176 21.51 -23.16 30.91
CA PRO A 176 21.90 -22.46 29.69
C PRO A 176 22.84 -21.28 29.91
N PHE A 177 23.07 -20.87 31.16
CA PHE A 177 23.86 -19.69 31.54
C PHE A 177 25.25 -20.02 32.07
N ARG A 178 25.61 -21.31 32.11
CA ARG A 178 26.95 -21.72 32.53
C ARG A 178 28.02 -21.10 31.64
N ASP A 179 29.15 -20.76 32.25
CA ASP A 179 30.26 -20.15 31.53
C ASP A 179 31.03 -21.16 30.67
N ASN A 180 30.52 -21.39 29.46
CA ASN A 180 31.16 -22.20 28.42
C ASN A 180 30.99 -21.48 27.08
N GLU A 181 32.09 -21.31 26.32
CA GLU A 181 32.10 -20.60 25.05
C GLU A 181 31.07 -21.17 24.05
N LEU A 182 30.94 -22.50 23.99
CA LEU A 182 29.98 -23.18 23.12
C LEU A 182 28.54 -22.90 23.54
N TRP A 183 28.27 -22.94 24.84
CA TRP A 183 26.93 -22.71 25.39
C TRP A 183 26.49 -21.25 25.26
N ARG A 184 27.42 -20.29 25.36
CA ARG A 184 27.17 -18.88 25.02
C ARG A 184 26.73 -18.73 23.57
N ARG A 185 27.31 -19.49 22.64
CA ARG A 185 26.88 -19.51 21.23
C ARG A 185 25.49 -20.12 21.06
N TYR A 186 25.19 -21.22 21.75
CA TYR A 186 23.84 -21.80 21.73
C TYR A 186 22.78 -20.82 22.21
N LEU A 187 23.06 -20.12 23.31
CA LEU A 187 22.19 -19.11 23.87
C LEU A 187 22.01 -17.94 22.89
N ALA A 188 23.09 -17.43 22.28
CA ALA A 188 23.01 -16.35 21.30
C ALA A 188 22.19 -16.74 20.06
N THR A 189 22.38 -17.95 19.54
CA THR A 189 21.61 -18.46 18.39
C THR A 189 20.14 -18.67 18.75
N MET A 190 19.84 -19.29 19.89
CA MET A 190 18.46 -19.51 20.35
C MET A 190 17.72 -18.19 20.56
N THR A 191 18.33 -17.24 21.26
CA THR A 191 17.74 -15.92 21.51
C THR A 191 17.50 -15.14 20.22
N SER A 192 18.47 -15.15 19.29
CA SER A 192 18.33 -14.49 18.00
C SER A 192 17.20 -15.08 17.16
N CYS A 193 17.08 -16.42 17.10
CA CYS A 193 16.00 -17.09 16.38
C CYS A 193 14.62 -16.82 17.00
N LEU A 194 14.50 -16.86 18.33
CA LEU A 194 13.24 -16.57 19.02
C LEU A 194 12.82 -15.11 18.82
N MET A 195 13.74 -14.16 18.96
CA MET A 195 13.48 -12.75 18.69
C MET A 195 13.06 -12.51 17.23
N GLY A 196 13.74 -13.17 16.28
CA GLY A 196 13.36 -13.15 14.87
C GLY A 196 11.95 -13.72 14.63
N GLY A 197 11.60 -14.83 15.27
CA GLY A 197 10.27 -15.43 15.21
C GLY A 197 9.18 -14.51 15.74
N ILE A 198 9.39 -13.88 16.90
CA ILE A 198 8.47 -12.88 17.47
C ILE A 198 8.31 -11.70 16.52
N PHE A 199 9.40 -11.21 15.94
CA PHE A 199 9.36 -10.10 14.98
C PHE A 199 8.56 -10.44 13.72
N ILE A 200 8.75 -11.62 13.14
CA ILE A 200 7.97 -12.11 12.00
C ILE A 200 6.48 -12.21 12.36
N TRP A 201 6.17 -12.74 13.55
CA TRP A 201 4.79 -12.81 14.03
C TRP A 201 4.15 -11.42 14.16
N LEU A 202 4.86 -10.44 14.72
CA LEU A 202 4.39 -9.05 14.83
C LEU A 202 4.08 -8.44 13.46
N LEU A 203 4.97 -8.60 12.48
CA LEU A 203 4.75 -8.11 11.12
C LEU A 203 3.54 -8.76 10.46
N LEU A 204 3.37 -10.06 10.65
CA LEU A 204 2.25 -10.81 10.08
C LEU A 204 0.92 -10.39 10.72
N GLU A 205 0.86 -10.19 12.03
CA GLU A 205 -0.34 -9.70 12.71
C GLU A 205 -0.68 -8.24 12.32
N LEU A 206 0.34 -7.39 12.15
CA LEU A 206 0.16 -6.02 11.66
C LEU A 206 -0.46 -6.03 10.26
N PHE A 207 0.08 -6.82 9.35
CA PHE A 207 -0.43 -6.95 7.99
C PHE A 207 -1.88 -7.47 7.95
N LEU A 208 -2.18 -8.52 8.74
CA LEU A 208 -3.54 -9.05 8.87
C LEU A 208 -4.51 -8.07 9.51
N LYS A 209 -4.04 -7.18 10.39
CA LYS A 209 -4.85 -6.12 11.00
C LYS A 209 -5.18 -5.04 9.97
N ILE A 210 -4.18 -4.56 9.22
CA ILE A 210 -4.37 -3.58 8.14
C ILE A 210 -5.40 -4.10 7.13
N ARG A 211 -5.19 -5.31 6.61
CA ARG A 211 -6.10 -5.93 5.63
C ARG A 211 -7.54 -6.07 6.13
N ARG A 212 -7.73 -6.34 7.44
CA ARG A 212 -9.07 -6.40 8.05
C ARG A 212 -9.74 -5.03 8.12
N ILE A 213 -8.98 -3.97 8.40
CA ILE A 213 -9.50 -2.61 8.43
C ILE A 213 -9.89 -2.17 7.02
N GLU A 214 -9.04 -2.42 6.03
CA GLU A 214 -9.34 -2.14 4.62
C GLU A 214 -10.62 -2.82 4.15
N LEU A 215 -10.80 -4.12 4.46
CA LEU A 215 -12.00 -4.85 4.07
C LEU A 215 -13.27 -4.30 4.74
N ARG A 216 -13.18 -3.87 6.01
CA ARG A 216 -14.32 -3.23 6.69
C ARG A 216 -14.67 -1.89 6.07
N ASN A 217 -13.66 -1.07 5.78
CA ASN A 217 -13.85 0.22 5.12
C ASN A 217 -14.43 0.05 3.71
N ALA A 218 -13.99 -0.96 2.96
CA ALA A 218 -14.53 -1.27 1.65
C ALA A 218 -16.02 -1.65 1.71
N ARG A 219 -16.41 -2.51 2.67
CA ARG A 219 -17.83 -2.86 2.87
C ARG A 219 -18.69 -1.67 3.31
N GLN A 220 -18.13 -0.78 4.13
CA GLN A 220 -18.84 0.45 4.52
C GLN A 220 -19.06 1.36 3.31
N ARG A 221 -18.06 1.52 2.45
CA ARG A 221 -18.20 2.27 1.19
C ARG A 221 -19.23 1.66 0.25
N GLU A 222 -19.25 0.34 0.11
CA GLU A 222 -20.27 -0.34 -0.69
C GLU A 222 -21.68 -0.06 -0.14
N ALA A 223 -21.86 -0.13 1.19
CA ALA A 223 -23.15 0.16 1.81
C ALA A 223 -23.57 1.64 1.65
N GLU A 224 -22.62 2.58 1.76
CA GLU A 224 -22.86 4.01 1.52
C GLU A 224 -23.23 4.26 0.05
N LEU A 225 -22.50 3.70 -0.91
CA LEU A 225 -22.80 3.85 -2.34
C LEU A 225 -24.15 3.27 -2.72
N VAL A 226 -24.54 2.13 -2.15
CA VAL A 226 -25.87 1.54 -2.37
C VAL A 226 -26.95 2.46 -1.82
N LYS A 227 -26.76 3.01 -0.61
CA LYS A 227 -27.70 3.95 0.00
C LYS A 227 -27.84 5.23 -0.84
N ASP A 228 -26.73 5.77 -1.33
CA ASP A 228 -26.74 6.97 -2.18
C ASP A 228 -27.46 6.70 -3.50
N ALA A 229 -27.21 5.54 -4.12
CA ALA A 229 -27.92 5.11 -5.33
C ALA A 229 -29.44 5.00 -5.11
N ASP A 230 -29.87 4.39 -3.99
CA ASP A 230 -31.29 4.29 -3.64
C ASP A 230 -31.93 5.68 -3.45
N THR A 231 -31.23 6.61 -2.78
CA THR A 231 -31.73 7.98 -2.63
C THR A 231 -31.83 8.72 -3.96
N TYR A 232 -30.90 8.48 -4.88
CA TYR A 232 -30.92 9.07 -6.21
C TYR A 232 -32.08 8.55 -7.06
N VAL A 233 -32.35 7.24 -7.00
CA VAL A 233 -33.51 6.64 -7.68
C VAL A 233 -34.81 7.24 -7.14
N ALA A 234 -34.95 7.39 -5.82
CA ALA A 234 -36.13 8.01 -5.22
C ALA A 234 -36.31 9.48 -5.67
N GLN A 235 -35.22 10.24 -5.82
CA GLN A 235 -35.29 11.61 -6.36
C GLN A 235 -35.72 11.66 -7.83
N LEU A 236 -35.29 10.69 -8.64
CA LEU A 236 -35.73 10.59 -10.04
C LEU A 236 -37.21 10.24 -10.16
N GLU A 237 -37.71 9.33 -9.32
CA GLU A 237 -39.14 9.00 -9.27
C GLU A 237 -39.98 10.23 -8.89
N GLU A 238 -39.54 11.01 -7.90
CA GLU A 238 -40.22 12.23 -7.49
C GLU A 238 -40.21 13.29 -8.60
N LYS A 239 -39.08 13.49 -9.28
CA LYS A 239 -39.02 14.37 -10.45
C LYS A 239 -39.93 13.89 -11.59
N GLY A 240 -40.02 12.58 -11.81
CA GLY A 240 -40.94 11.98 -12.78
C GLY A 240 -42.39 12.35 -12.48
N ARG A 241 -42.82 12.21 -11.20
CA ARG A 241 -44.16 12.62 -10.76
C ARG A 241 -44.40 14.11 -10.92
N GLN A 242 -43.42 14.96 -10.62
CA GLN A 242 -43.54 16.40 -10.80
C GLN A 242 -43.77 16.79 -12.27
N ILE A 243 -43.12 16.11 -13.20
CA ILE A 243 -43.31 16.33 -14.65
C ILE A 243 -44.72 15.90 -15.07
N GLU A 244 -45.19 14.74 -14.60
CA GLU A 244 -46.54 14.25 -14.90
C GLU A 244 -47.63 15.20 -14.37
N ASP A 245 -47.46 15.69 -13.13
CA ASP A 245 -48.33 16.70 -12.54
C ASP A 245 -48.30 18.04 -13.29
N GLN A 246 -47.13 18.44 -13.80
CA GLN A 246 -47.01 19.64 -14.63
C GLN A 246 -47.75 19.48 -15.96
N GLN A 247 -47.61 18.33 -16.63
CA GLN A 247 -48.36 18.04 -17.86
C GLN A 247 -49.87 18.08 -17.63
N LEU A 248 -50.36 17.45 -16.56
CA LEU A 248 -51.78 17.48 -16.20
C LEU A 248 -52.30 18.90 -15.95
N ARG A 249 -51.53 19.72 -15.22
CA ARG A 249 -51.89 21.14 -14.99
C ARG A 249 -51.92 21.94 -16.28
N PHE A 250 -50.93 21.74 -17.14
CA PHE A 250 -50.84 22.44 -18.42
C PHE A 250 -52.02 22.09 -19.32
N SER A 251 -52.35 20.80 -19.47
CA SER A 251 -53.51 20.32 -20.24
C SER A 251 -54.83 20.91 -19.73
N ARG A 252 -55.04 20.98 -18.41
CA ARG A 252 -56.24 21.61 -17.81
C ARG A 252 -56.30 23.12 -18.07
N GLN A 253 -55.17 23.81 -17.98
CA GLN A 253 -55.12 25.24 -18.31
C GLN A 253 -55.45 25.47 -19.78
N PHE A 254 -54.96 24.63 -20.68
CA PHE A 254 -55.31 24.66 -22.10
C PHE A 254 -56.80 24.46 -22.36
N GLU A 255 -57.43 23.44 -21.77
CA GLU A 255 -58.89 23.26 -21.87
C GLU A 255 -59.66 24.50 -21.38
N THR A 256 -59.18 25.13 -20.31
CA THR A 256 -59.81 26.35 -19.76
C THR A 256 -59.66 27.54 -20.72
N TYR A 257 -58.52 27.69 -21.38
CA TYR A 257 -58.32 28.72 -22.42
C TYR A 257 -59.20 28.47 -23.64
N ILE A 258 -59.30 27.22 -24.11
CA ILE A 258 -60.19 26.84 -25.22
C ILE A 258 -61.65 27.14 -24.87
N GLY A 259 -62.09 26.82 -23.64
CA GLY A 259 -63.44 27.12 -23.16
C GLY A 259 -63.74 28.63 -23.09
N ARG A 260 -62.78 29.45 -22.65
CA ARG A 260 -62.91 30.92 -22.65
C ARG A 260 -62.99 31.49 -24.07
N ILE A 261 -62.21 30.97 -25.01
CA ILE A 261 -62.24 31.40 -26.40
C ILE A 261 -63.57 31.03 -27.05
N ARG A 262 -64.10 29.82 -26.86
CA ARG A 262 -65.46 29.45 -27.32
C ARG A 262 -66.55 30.32 -26.68
N GLY A 263 -66.39 30.69 -25.41
CA GLY A 263 -67.29 31.62 -24.73
C GLY A 263 -67.20 33.07 -25.26
N LEU A 264 -66.02 33.48 -25.74
CA LEU A 264 -65.82 34.75 -26.43
C LEU A 264 -66.38 34.70 -27.86
N GLU A 265 -66.18 33.60 -28.58
CA GLU A 265 -66.76 33.31 -29.89
C GLU A 265 -68.30 33.35 -29.86
N GLN A 266 -68.91 32.83 -28.80
CA GLN A 266 -70.36 32.88 -28.61
C GLN A 266 -70.89 34.27 -28.22
N ARG A 267 -70.03 35.13 -27.65
CA ARG A 267 -70.35 36.55 -27.33
C ARG A 267 -70.05 37.50 -28.49
N LEU A 268 -69.23 37.10 -29.45
CA LEU A 268 -68.81 37.92 -30.59
C LEU A 268 -69.53 37.47 -31.88
N LYS A 269 -70.87 37.60 -31.87
CA LYS A 269 -71.70 37.28 -33.04
C LYS A 269 -71.92 38.45 -34.00
N ASP A 270 -71.12 39.52 -33.90
CA ASP A 270 -71.09 40.61 -34.87
C ASP A 270 -69.68 41.18 -34.98
N VAL A 271 -69.29 41.50 -36.22
CA VAL A 271 -68.05 42.14 -36.70
C VAL A 271 -67.03 41.15 -37.31
N VAL A 272 -67.07 41.13 -38.64
CA VAL A 272 -66.40 40.22 -39.58
C VAL A 272 -64.87 40.41 -39.66
N GLU A 273 -64.30 41.51 -39.16
CA GLU A 273 -62.85 41.79 -39.26
C GLU A 273 -61.98 41.05 -38.22
N TYR A 274 -62.52 40.68 -37.06
CA TYR A 274 -61.74 39.94 -36.05
C TYR A 274 -61.55 38.45 -36.38
N ARG A 275 -62.35 37.91 -37.31
CA ARG A 275 -62.31 36.50 -37.70
C ARG A 275 -61.02 36.15 -38.45
N GLU A 276 -60.59 37.01 -39.37
CA GLU A 276 -59.37 36.77 -40.17
C GLU A 276 -58.10 36.93 -39.32
N ALA A 277 -58.09 37.89 -38.39
CA ALA A 277 -56.96 38.06 -37.46
C ALA A 277 -56.86 36.90 -36.45
N ALA A 278 -57.99 36.41 -35.93
CA ALA A 278 -58.00 35.28 -35.01
C ALA A 278 -57.64 33.96 -35.71
N GLU A 279 -58.11 33.72 -36.94
CA GLU A 279 -57.74 32.54 -37.73
C GLU A 279 -56.25 32.53 -38.11
N SER A 280 -55.65 33.71 -38.37
CA SER A 280 -54.19 33.85 -38.58
C SER A 280 -53.41 33.52 -37.31
N ILE A 281 -53.81 34.06 -36.16
CA ILE A 281 -53.13 33.83 -34.88
C ILE A 281 -53.26 32.36 -34.43
N ILE A 282 -54.40 31.72 -34.71
CA ILE A 282 -54.63 30.29 -34.42
C ILE A 282 -53.72 29.42 -35.29
N ARG A 283 -53.56 29.72 -36.58
CA ARG A 283 -52.63 28.98 -37.45
C ARG A 283 -51.19 29.11 -36.97
N ASP A 284 -50.74 30.32 -36.66
CA ASP A 284 -49.36 30.55 -36.20
C ASP A 284 -49.09 29.82 -34.86
N LEU A 285 -50.09 29.74 -33.98
CA LEU A 285 -49.98 29.00 -32.71
C LEU A 285 -50.06 27.47 -32.88
N GLU A 286 -50.87 26.96 -33.81
CA GLU A 286 -50.91 25.53 -34.15
C GLU A 286 -49.61 25.08 -34.82
N GLU A 287 -49.01 25.92 -35.65
CA GLU A 287 -47.74 25.67 -36.31
C GLU A 287 -46.58 25.69 -35.30
N GLU A 288 -46.58 26.64 -34.36
CA GLU A 288 -45.59 26.67 -33.26
C GLU A 288 -45.78 25.49 -32.29
N ASN A 289 -47.01 25.08 -31.99
CA ASN A 289 -47.28 23.89 -31.17
C ASN A 289 -46.82 22.60 -31.85
N ASN A 290 -47.03 22.46 -33.16
CA ASN A 290 -46.52 21.32 -33.93
C ASN A 290 -44.99 21.33 -34.01
N ARG A 291 -44.37 22.51 -34.08
CA ARG A 291 -42.91 22.67 -34.10
C ARG A 291 -42.29 22.33 -32.75
N GLN A 292 -42.89 22.81 -31.65
CA GLN A 292 -42.50 22.46 -30.27
C GLN A 292 -42.71 20.98 -29.98
N SER A 293 -43.86 20.41 -30.37
CA SER A 293 -44.15 18.99 -30.17
C SER A 293 -43.15 18.10 -30.91
N LYS A 294 -42.80 18.43 -32.17
CA LYS A 294 -41.75 17.73 -32.91
C LYS A 294 -40.37 17.85 -32.26
N LEU A 295 -40.00 19.04 -31.76
CA LEU A 295 -38.73 19.24 -31.05
C LEU A 295 -38.67 18.41 -29.76
N PHE A 296 -39.76 18.32 -29.01
CA PHE A 296 -39.82 17.48 -27.81
C PHE A 296 -39.80 15.98 -28.14
N GLU A 297 -40.44 15.58 -29.23
CA GLU A 297 -40.43 14.20 -29.70
C GLU A 297 -39.03 13.78 -30.17
N GLU A 298 -38.32 14.64 -30.93
CA GLU A 298 -36.92 14.44 -31.30
C GLU A 298 -35.99 14.40 -30.07
N GLN A 299 -36.23 15.26 -29.07
CA GLN A 299 -35.47 15.22 -27.80
C GLN A 299 -35.72 13.95 -27.00
N LEU A 300 -36.96 13.46 -26.95
CA LEU A 300 -37.31 12.21 -26.28
C LEU A 300 -36.67 11.01 -26.96
N ASP A 301 -36.65 10.97 -28.28
CA ASP A 301 -36.01 9.90 -29.04
C ASP A 301 -34.48 9.91 -28.88
N LEU A 302 -33.86 11.09 -28.94
CA LEU A 302 -32.42 11.23 -28.64
C LEU A 302 -32.09 10.75 -27.22
N THR A 303 -32.90 11.16 -26.24
CA THR A 303 -32.71 10.77 -24.82
C THR A 303 -32.90 9.26 -24.63
N ARG A 304 -33.85 8.66 -25.35
CA ARG A 304 -34.12 7.22 -25.30
C ARG A 304 -32.95 6.42 -25.89
N VAL A 305 -32.42 6.84 -27.05
CA VAL A 305 -31.25 6.22 -27.67
C VAL A 305 -30.02 6.35 -26.77
N GLU A 306 -29.81 7.50 -26.13
CA GLU A 306 -28.71 7.70 -25.18
C GLU A 306 -28.85 6.81 -23.93
N LYS A 307 -30.07 6.67 -23.38
CA LYS A 307 -30.37 5.77 -22.27
C LYS A 307 -30.05 4.31 -22.63
N GLU A 308 -30.43 3.87 -23.82
CA GLU A 308 -30.16 2.51 -24.30
C GLU A 308 -28.65 2.27 -24.47
N GLN A 309 -27.89 3.24 -25.01
CA GLN A 309 -26.43 3.14 -25.13
C GLN A 309 -25.72 3.08 -23.77
N LEU A 310 -26.15 3.91 -22.81
CA LEU A 310 -25.62 3.89 -21.44
C LEU A 310 -25.93 2.57 -20.73
N GLN A 311 -27.13 2.01 -20.92
CA GLN A 311 -27.48 0.70 -20.36
C GLN A 311 -26.61 -0.43 -20.92
N ILE A 312 -26.28 -0.39 -22.21
CA ILE A 312 -25.37 -1.36 -22.85
C ILE A 312 -23.97 -1.28 -22.24
N GLU A 313 -23.43 -0.08 -22.04
CA GLU A 313 -22.10 0.11 -21.44
C GLU A 313 -22.06 -0.25 -19.94
N VAL A 314 -23.15 0.00 -19.21
CA VAL A 314 -23.30 -0.44 -17.80
C VAL A 314 -23.33 -1.97 -17.70
N GLU A 315 -24.04 -2.65 -18.61
CA GLU A 315 -24.06 -4.12 -18.64
C GLU A 315 -22.71 -4.73 -19.06
N LYS A 316 -21.96 -4.08 -19.96
CA LYS A 316 -20.56 -4.46 -20.25
C LYS A 316 -19.66 -4.33 -19.02
N TYR A 317 -19.82 -3.25 -18.26
CA TYR A 317 -19.08 -3.06 -17.01
C TYR A 317 -19.41 -4.12 -15.94
N LYS A 318 -20.69 -4.49 -15.79
CA LYS A 318 -21.14 -5.53 -14.84
C LYS A 318 -20.58 -6.93 -15.17
N LYS A 319 -20.36 -7.23 -16.46
CA LYS A 319 -19.87 -8.54 -16.93
C LYS A 319 -18.34 -8.66 -16.97
N ALA A 320 -17.59 -7.56 -16.86
CA ALA A 320 -16.13 -7.56 -16.94
C ALA A 320 -15.44 -8.02 -15.63
N VAL A 321 -14.39 -8.85 -15.74
CA VAL A 321 -13.60 -9.37 -14.60
C VAL A 321 -12.11 -9.04 -14.80
N GLY A 322 -11.43 -8.56 -13.76
CA GLY A 322 -9.97 -8.34 -13.80
C GLY A 322 -9.54 -7.06 -14.52
N ARG A 323 -8.58 -7.17 -15.46
CA ARG A 323 -7.99 -6.02 -16.18
C ARG A 323 -9.01 -5.28 -17.06
N ASP A 324 -9.99 -6.00 -17.62
CA ASP A 324 -11.04 -5.44 -18.49
C ASP A 324 -11.99 -4.50 -17.73
N LYS A 325 -12.07 -4.63 -16.40
CA LYS A 325 -12.88 -3.75 -15.55
C LYS A 325 -12.29 -2.34 -15.42
N VAL A 326 -10.96 -2.20 -15.52
CA VAL A 326 -10.27 -0.90 -15.46
C VAL A 326 -10.47 -0.14 -16.76
N GLU A 327 -10.41 -0.83 -17.89
CA GLU A 327 -10.67 -0.26 -19.21
C GLU A 327 -12.15 0.10 -19.38
N ALA A 328 -13.07 -0.77 -18.99
CA ALA A 328 -14.50 -0.48 -18.95
C ALA A 328 -14.84 0.70 -18.00
N SER A 329 -14.14 0.82 -16.85
CA SER A 329 -14.27 1.97 -15.95
C SER A 329 -13.80 3.27 -16.59
N LYS A 330 -12.75 3.24 -17.40
CA LYS A 330 -12.20 4.42 -18.10
C LYS A 330 -13.13 4.85 -19.24
N THR A 331 -13.67 3.90 -19.99
CA THR A 331 -14.64 4.16 -21.07
C THR A 331 -15.95 4.72 -20.51
N LEU A 332 -16.46 4.15 -19.42
CA LEU A 332 -17.63 4.66 -18.70
C LEU A 332 -17.37 6.07 -18.14
N SER A 333 -16.19 6.31 -17.56
CA SER A 333 -15.83 7.65 -17.06
C SER A 333 -15.67 8.68 -18.18
N SER A 334 -15.19 8.30 -19.38
CA SER A 334 -15.13 9.21 -20.53
C SER A 334 -16.50 9.47 -21.15
N ALA A 335 -17.39 8.49 -21.15
CA ALA A 335 -18.76 8.62 -21.66
C ALA A 335 -19.64 9.48 -20.73
N ILE A 336 -19.43 9.37 -19.42
CA ILE A 336 -20.05 10.24 -18.42
C ILE A 336 -19.39 11.63 -18.41
N GLY A 337 -18.06 11.70 -18.54
CA GLY A 337 -17.31 12.94 -18.45
C GLY A 337 -17.62 13.93 -19.56
N THR A 338 -17.80 13.50 -20.81
CA THR A 338 -17.86 14.42 -21.98
C THR A 338 -19.17 15.19 -22.17
N LYS A 339 -20.22 14.96 -21.36
CA LYS A 339 -21.57 15.50 -21.66
C LYS A 339 -22.33 16.12 -20.47
N THR A 340 -21.71 16.29 -19.32
CA THR A 340 -22.41 16.71 -18.08
C THR A 340 -22.55 18.21 -17.85
N GLY A 341 -21.97 19.07 -18.70
CA GLY A 341 -22.03 20.50 -18.44
C GLY A 341 -23.43 21.08 -18.68
N THR A 342 -23.96 21.86 -17.74
CA THR A 342 -25.24 22.57 -17.94
C THR A 342 -25.16 23.47 -19.18
N ALA A 343 -26.29 23.77 -19.83
CA ALA A 343 -26.31 24.60 -21.05
C ALA A 343 -25.58 25.96 -20.87
N PHE A 344 -25.57 26.49 -19.64
CA PHE A 344 -24.86 27.71 -19.29
C PHE A 344 -23.34 27.53 -19.17
N GLU A 345 -22.87 26.43 -18.57
CA GLU A 345 -21.42 26.11 -18.55
C GLU A 345 -20.86 25.97 -19.97
N GLN A 346 -21.60 25.30 -20.86
CA GLN A 346 -21.22 25.18 -22.27
C GLN A 346 -21.18 26.55 -22.96
N GLN A 347 -22.11 27.45 -22.63
CA GLN A 347 -22.11 28.82 -23.14
C GLN A 347 -20.85 29.57 -22.67
N VAL A 348 -20.49 29.48 -21.39
CA VAL A 348 -19.29 30.12 -20.84
C VAL A 348 -18.02 29.60 -21.52
N ILE A 349 -17.91 28.29 -21.71
CA ILE A 349 -16.78 27.68 -22.43
C ILE A 349 -16.69 28.22 -23.85
N ARG A 350 -17.81 28.30 -24.58
CA ARG A 350 -17.86 28.86 -25.94
C ARG A 350 -17.43 30.32 -25.98
N ILE A 351 -17.93 31.16 -25.07
CA ILE A 351 -17.55 32.59 -25.00
C ILE A 351 -16.03 32.74 -24.88
N VAL A 352 -15.38 31.94 -24.03
CA VAL A 352 -13.93 32.02 -23.83
C VAL A 352 -13.18 31.41 -25.03
N ALA A 353 -13.61 30.25 -25.52
CA ALA A 353 -12.97 29.58 -26.66
C ALA A 353 -13.06 30.40 -27.97
N ASP A 354 -14.14 31.16 -28.15
CA ASP A 354 -14.33 32.02 -29.32
C ASP A 354 -13.62 33.37 -29.25
N SER A 355 -13.00 33.68 -28.10
CA SER A 355 -12.29 34.94 -27.88
C SER A 355 -11.06 35.09 -28.79
N PRO A 356 -10.67 36.32 -29.16
CA PRO A 356 -9.45 36.56 -29.94
C PRO A 356 -8.18 35.99 -29.29
N GLN A 357 -8.10 36.01 -27.95
CA GLN A 357 -6.97 35.50 -27.19
C GLN A 357 -6.87 33.96 -27.28
N ALA A 358 -8.00 33.26 -27.25
CA ALA A 358 -8.03 31.81 -27.44
C ALA A 358 -7.68 31.42 -28.89
N LYS A 359 -8.28 32.12 -29.88
CA LYS A 359 -8.02 31.86 -31.31
C LYS A 359 -6.57 32.12 -31.74
N SER A 360 -5.90 33.09 -31.11
CA SER A 360 -4.48 33.38 -31.33
C SER A 360 -3.52 32.46 -30.57
N GLY A 361 -4.03 31.53 -29.75
CA GLY A 361 -3.23 30.62 -28.94
C GLY A 361 -2.59 31.26 -27.70
N HIS A 362 -2.93 32.51 -27.38
CA HIS A 362 -2.51 33.17 -26.15
C HIS A 362 -3.18 32.58 -24.91
N TRP A 363 -4.44 32.16 -25.07
CA TRP A 363 -5.17 31.40 -24.06
C TRP A 363 -5.45 29.99 -24.56
N ARG A 364 -5.35 29.02 -23.64
CA ARG A 364 -5.83 27.66 -23.85
C ARG A 364 -6.96 27.38 -22.89
N VAL A 365 -8.05 26.84 -23.41
CA VAL A 365 -9.25 26.55 -22.64
C VAL A 365 -9.31 25.05 -22.39
N VAL A 366 -9.41 24.66 -21.12
CA VAL A 366 -9.55 23.27 -20.70
C VAL A 366 -10.84 23.14 -19.91
N SER A 367 -11.76 22.30 -20.37
CA SER A 367 -13.02 22.02 -19.68
C SER A 367 -12.95 20.71 -18.89
N GLN A 368 -13.80 20.59 -17.86
CA GLN A 368 -14.03 19.34 -17.11
C GLN A 368 -12.75 18.66 -16.63
N PHE A 369 -11.88 19.45 -15.99
CA PHE A 369 -10.60 18.97 -15.49
C PHE A 369 -10.73 18.47 -14.05
N ASP A 370 -10.35 17.22 -13.79
CA ASP A 370 -10.35 16.65 -12.43
C ASP A 370 -9.14 17.17 -11.64
N VAL A 371 -9.40 17.97 -10.60
CA VAL A 371 -8.35 18.47 -9.70
C VAL A 371 -8.22 17.66 -8.41
N ALA A 372 -8.95 16.55 -8.27
CA ALA A 372 -8.78 15.69 -7.11
C ALA A 372 -7.37 15.07 -7.09
N THR A 373 -6.67 15.23 -5.96
CA THR A 373 -5.38 14.57 -5.70
C THR A 373 -5.58 13.44 -4.68
N GLY A 374 -5.21 12.21 -5.06
CA GLY A 374 -5.28 11.03 -4.18
C GLY A 374 -6.67 10.41 -4.04
N ASN A 375 -6.96 9.79 -2.89
CA ASN A 375 -8.20 9.02 -2.60
C ASN A 375 -9.46 9.87 -2.33
N ARG A 376 -9.49 11.13 -2.77
CA ARG A 376 -10.69 11.99 -2.66
C ARG A 376 -11.55 11.76 -3.91
N GLY A 377 -12.88 11.77 -3.78
CA GLY A 377 -13.78 11.66 -4.94
C GLY A 377 -13.47 12.71 -6.01
N SER A 378 -13.75 12.40 -7.27
CA SER A 378 -13.47 13.28 -8.41
C SER A 378 -14.08 14.67 -8.22
N ARG A 379 -13.32 15.70 -8.58
CA ARG A 379 -13.70 17.11 -8.46
C ARG A 379 -13.42 17.80 -9.78
N PHE A 380 -14.45 17.90 -10.62
CA PHE A 380 -14.34 18.45 -11.97
C PHE A 380 -14.56 19.95 -11.97
N ILE A 381 -13.62 20.69 -12.57
CA ILE A 381 -13.76 22.12 -12.83
C ILE A 381 -14.50 22.32 -14.15
N ASP A 382 -15.47 23.23 -14.20
CA ASP A 382 -16.22 23.57 -15.42
C ASP A 382 -15.27 24.01 -16.54
N CYS A 383 -14.45 25.04 -16.28
CA CYS A 383 -13.53 25.61 -17.25
C CYS A 383 -12.26 26.18 -16.60
N ILE A 384 -11.11 25.98 -17.23
CA ILE A 384 -9.82 26.57 -16.88
C ILE A 384 -9.29 27.33 -18.08
N VAL A 385 -8.88 28.57 -17.85
CA VAL A 385 -8.17 29.39 -18.83
C VAL A 385 -6.70 29.40 -18.47
N ILE A 386 -5.88 28.92 -19.40
CA ILE A 386 -4.43 28.83 -19.27
C ILE A 386 -3.81 29.92 -20.12
N SER A 387 -3.09 30.83 -19.47
CA SER A 387 -2.27 31.84 -20.14
C SER A 387 -0.82 31.65 -19.73
N LYS A 388 0.11 32.29 -20.46
CA LYS A 388 1.53 32.32 -20.08
C LYS A 388 1.81 33.00 -18.74
N ASP A 389 0.88 33.84 -18.26
CA ASP A 389 1.06 34.69 -17.08
C ASP A 389 0.30 34.13 -15.85
N CYS A 390 -0.76 33.35 -16.03
CA CYS A 390 -1.59 32.79 -14.96
C CYS A 390 -2.51 31.64 -15.39
N LEU A 391 -3.06 30.94 -14.39
CA LEU A 391 -4.21 30.03 -14.51
C LEU A 391 -5.46 30.70 -13.93
N ILE A 392 -6.60 30.57 -14.61
CA ILE A 392 -7.88 31.08 -14.11
C ILE A 392 -8.88 29.93 -14.10
N VAL A 393 -9.33 29.55 -12.92
CA VAL A 393 -10.41 28.59 -12.70
C VAL A 393 -11.76 29.31 -12.80
N ILE A 394 -12.63 28.82 -13.65
CA ILE A 394 -13.97 29.38 -13.89
C ILE A 394 -15.01 28.38 -13.40
N GLU A 395 -15.92 28.86 -12.56
CA GLU A 395 -17.13 28.16 -12.12
C GLU A 395 -18.36 28.91 -12.63
N ALA A 396 -19.22 28.25 -13.39
CA ALA A 396 -20.39 28.86 -13.99
C ALA A 396 -21.67 28.45 -13.25
N LYS A 397 -22.46 29.42 -12.80
CA LYS A 397 -23.72 29.15 -12.06
C LYS A 397 -24.90 29.79 -12.78
N GLY A 398 -25.82 28.97 -13.29
CA GLY A 398 -26.97 29.39 -14.13
C GLY A 398 -28.15 30.04 -13.40
N TYR A 399 -27.89 30.93 -12.43
CA TYR A 399 -28.94 31.62 -11.67
C TYR A 399 -29.25 32.99 -12.29
N PHE A 400 -30.54 33.30 -12.51
CA PHE A 400 -31.00 34.57 -13.07
C PHE A 400 -31.75 35.38 -12.01
N GLY A 401 -31.37 36.65 -11.83
CA GLY A 401 -31.98 37.55 -10.84
C GLY A 401 -30.95 38.39 -10.11
N ALA A 402 -31.34 38.97 -8.97
CA ALA A 402 -30.43 39.66 -8.07
C ALA A 402 -29.76 38.65 -7.13
N ILE A 403 -28.42 38.61 -7.16
CA ILE A 403 -27.61 37.69 -6.37
C ILE A 403 -26.95 38.48 -5.24
N GLU A 404 -27.24 38.07 -4.02
CA GLU A 404 -26.82 38.76 -2.80
C GLU A 404 -26.26 37.75 -1.80
N ALA A 405 -25.29 38.15 -0.98
CA ALA A 405 -24.84 37.36 0.16
C ALA A 405 -25.70 37.69 1.40
N GLU A 406 -26.07 36.68 2.18
CA GLU A 406 -26.83 36.89 3.43
C GLU A 406 -26.01 37.65 4.49
N GLY A 407 -24.68 37.56 4.42
CA GLY A 407 -23.73 38.26 5.27
C GLY A 407 -22.43 38.50 4.51
N SER A 408 -21.30 38.08 5.08
CA SER A 408 -20.00 38.22 4.39
C SER A 408 -19.96 37.32 3.15
N VAL A 409 -19.66 37.90 1.98
CA VAL A 409 -19.61 37.19 0.69
C VAL A 409 -18.79 35.90 0.75
N GLU A 410 -17.70 35.87 1.53
CA GLU A 410 -16.85 34.69 1.67
C GLU A 410 -17.49 33.56 2.48
N ASN A 411 -18.15 33.88 3.60
CA ASN A 411 -18.55 32.89 4.62
C ASN A 411 -20.05 32.64 4.72
N SER A 412 -20.88 33.39 4.01
CA SER A 412 -22.33 33.23 4.06
C SER A 412 -22.89 32.60 2.78
N LYS A 413 -24.12 32.12 2.89
CA LYS A 413 -24.91 31.66 1.75
C LYS A 413 -25.15 32.80 0.78
N TRP A 414 -25.22 32.44 -0.50
CA TRP A 414 -25.61 33.36 -1.56
C TRP A 414 -27.04 33.04 -1.96
N LEU A 415 -27.82 34.09 -2.19
CA LEU A 415 -29.24 34.03 -2.45
C LEU A 415 -29.52 34.70 -3.79
N CYS A 416 -30.34 34.06 -4.62
CA CYS A 416 -30.85 34.60 -5.87
C CYS A 416 -32.31 34.99 -5.68
N ARG A 417 -32.62 36.27 -5.89
CA ARG A 417 -33.98 36.80 -5.89
C ARG A 417 -34.47 36.96 -7.34
N GLY A 418 -35.48 36.17 -7.70
CA GLY A 418 -36.15 36.24 -9.00
C GLY A 418 -37.29 37.27 -9.01
N SER A 419 -37.94 37.42 -10.18
CA SER A 419 -38.99 38.42 -10.47
C SER A 419 -40.33 38.24 -9.71
N GLY A 420 -40.34 37.55 -8.56
CA GLY A 420 -41.55 37.31 -7.80
C GLY A 420 -41.28 36.81 -6.39
N ASN A 421 -40.67 37.64 -5.53
CA ASN A 421 -40.44 37.44 -4.08
C ASN A 421 -39.86 36.08 -3.62
N GLN A 422 -39.57 35.15 -4.53
CA GLN A 422 -38.98 33.85 -4.28
C GLN A 422 -37.46 34.03 -4.22
N THR A 423 -36.91 33.60 -3.10
CA THR A 423 -35.48 33.59 -2.85
C THR A 423 -34.99 32.16 -2.94
N VAL A 424 -34.02 31.90 -3.82
CA VAL A 424 -33.43 30.57 -4.03
C VAL A 424 -31.96 30.63 -3.64
N GLU A 425 -31.51 29.66 -2.84
CA GLU A 425 -30.09 29.54 -2.50
C GLU A 425 -29.25 29.19 -3.73
N VAL A 426 -28.17 29.94 -3.95
CA VAL A 426 -27.18 29.68 -4.99
C VAL A 426 -26.22 28.62 -4.47
N LYS A 427 -26.41 27.38 -4.92
CA LYS A 427 -25.67 26.23 -4.40
C LYS A 427 -24.32 26.06 -5.11
N GLY A 428 -23.30 25.72 -4.33
CA GLY A 428 -22.12 25.02 -4.83
C GLY A 428 -22.33 23.51 -4.72
N ASP A 429 -21.54 22.73 -5.44
CA ASP A 429 -21.56 21.25 -5.30
C ASP A 429 -21.00 20.82 -3.94
N TRP A 430 -20.21 21.68 -3.31
CA TRP A 430 -19.80 21.60 -1.91
C TRP A 430 -19.47 22.97 -1.34
N GLY A 431 -19.46 23.04 -0.01
CA GLY A 431 -19.30 24.30 0.73
C GLY A 431 -20.60 25.11 0.78
N GLU A 432 -20.51 26.27 1.43
CA GLU A 432 -21.65 27.16 1.67
C GLU A 432 -22.08 28.00 0.44
N ASN A 433 -21.18 28.23 -0.51
CA ASN A 433 -21.42 29.08 -1.68
C ASN A 433 -20.46 28.71 -2.84
N PRO A 434 -20.69 29.21 -4.07
CA PRO A 434 -19.79 28.96 -5.21
C PRO A 434 -18.35 29.44 -5.02
N TYR A 435 -18.13 30.47 -4.19
CA TYR A 435 -16.78 30.93 -3.87
C TYR A 435 -15.97 29.85 -3.14
N HIS A 436 -16.56 29.12 -2.19
CA HIS A 436 -15.89 28.01 -1.51
C HIS A 436 -15.49 26.88 -2.47
N GLN A 437 -16.35 26.58 -3.44
CA GLN A 437 -16.06 25.60 -4.48
C GLN A 437 -14.86 26.01 -5.33
N VAL A 438 -14.86 27.25 -5.85
CA VAL A 438 -13.74 27.83 -6.61
C VAL A 438 -12.45 27.90 -5.78
N ARG A 439 -12.55 28.31 -4.52
CA ARG A 439 -11.38 28.39 -3.62
C ARG A 439 -10.70 27.04 -3.49
N ASP A 440 -11.47 25.98 -3.27
CA ASP A 440 -10.97 24.61 -3.19
C ASP A 440 -10.29 24.17 -4.50
N TYR A 441 -10.90 24.45 -5.64
CA TYR A 441 -10.32 24.16 -6.95
C TYR A 441 -8.98 24.87 -7.17
N VAL A 442 -8.93 26.18 -6.89
CA VAL A 442 -7.74 27.00 -7.00
C VAL A 442 -6.62 26.46 -6.11
N MET A 443 -6.93 26.08 -4.86
CA MET A 443 -5.94 25.54 -3.93
C MET A 443 -5.38 24.18 -4.39
N ASN A 444 -6.23 23.28 -4.90
CA ASN A 444 -5.78 21.99 -5.43
C ASN A 444 -4.93 22.16 -6.69
N LEU A 445 -5.38 23.02 -7.62
CA LEU A 445 -4.65 23.30 -8.85
C LEU A 445 -3.31 23.99 -8.56
N MET A 446 -3.28 24.93 -7.61
CA MET A 446 -2.05 25.59 -7.17
C MET A 446 -1.05 24.58 -6.62
N ASN A 447 -1.48 23.64 -5.77
CA ASN A 447 -0.61 22.59 -5.25
C ASN A 447 -0.05 21.68 -6.36
N MET A 448 -0.85 21.41 -7.39
CA MET A 448 -0.44 20.61 -8.55
C MET A 448 0.66 21.29 -9.37
N VAL A 449 0.55 22.60 -9.60
CA VAL A 449 1.52 23.34 -10.41
C VAL A 449 2.72 23.86 -9.62
N LYS A 450 2.59 24.08 -8.31
CA LYS A 450 3.65 24.69 -7.46
C LYS A 450 4.98 23.93 -7.47
N GLY A 451 4.95 22.62 -7.69
CA GLY A 451 6.17 21.80 -7.78
C GLY A 451 7.03 22.08 -9.02
N ARG A 452 6.42 22.49 -10.13
CA ARG A 452 7.12 22.71 -11.42
C ARG A 452 7.10 24.18 -11.86
N LEU A 453 6.07 24.93 -11.49
CA LEU A 453 5.82 26.33 -11.86
C LEU A 453 5.45 27.17 -10.61
N PRO A 454 6.37 27.36 -9.64
CA PRO A 454 6.08 27.97 -8.35
C PRO A 454 5.65 29.45 -8.42
N GLN A 455 5.95 30.13 -9.52
CA GLN A 455 5.64 31.55 -9.72
C GLN A 455 4.34 31.79 -10.50
N LEU A 456 3.64 30.74 -10.94
CA LEU A 456 2.43 30.89 -11.75
C LEU A 456 1.21 31.09 -10.83
N PRO A 457 0.59 32.29 -10.78
CA PRO A 457 -0.58 32.53 -9.95
C PRO A 457 -1.78 31.79 -10.52
N VAL A 458 -2.58 31.25 -9.61
CA VAL A 458 -3.87 30.63 -9.91
C VAL A 458 -4.96 31.51 -9.32
N TYR A 459 -5.88 31.94 -10.16
CA TYR A 459 -7.02 32.75 -9.79
C TYR A 459 -8.32 31.97 -9.91
N GLY A 460 -9.35 32.44 -9.21
CA GLY A 460 -10.70 31.90 -9.29
C GLY A 460 -11.71 32.93 -9.77
N LEU A 461 -12.67 32.49 -10.56
CA LEU A 461 -13.72 33.33 -11.13
C LEU A 461 -15.07 32.60 -11.04
N VAL A 462 -16.06 33.24 -10.42
CA VAL A 462 -17.45 32.78 -10.49
C VAL A 462 -18.19 33.59 -11.55
N VAL A 463 -18.91 32.91 -12.44
CA VAL A 463 -19.61 33.52 -13.57
C VAL A 463 -21.10 33.25 -13.50
N PHE A 464 -21.90 34.31 -13.61
CA PHE A 464 -23.35 34.26 -13.71
C PHE A 464 -23.84 34.68 -15.11
N PRO A 465 -25.09 34.37 -15.50
CA PRO A 465 -25.68 34.84 -16.74
C PRO A 465 -25.64 36.36 -16.88
N GLY A 466 -25.54 36.86 -18.12
CA GLY A 466 -25.36 38.29 -18.44
C GLY A 466 -26.38 39.24 -17.79
N LYS A 467 -27.64 38.81 -17.71
CA LYS A 467 -28.76 39.59 -17.14
C LYS A 467 -28.87 39.52 -15.60
N SER A 468 -27.93 38.86 -14.92
CA SER A 468 -27.98 38.71 -13.47
C SER A 468 -27.44 39.98 -12.80
N ASP A 469 -28.12 40.47 -11.79
CA ASP A 469 -27.64 41.58 -10.97
C ASP A 469 -26.76 41.01 -9.85
N ILE A 470 -25.45 41.25 -9.95
CA ILE A 470 -24.46 40.82 -8.96
C ILE A 470 -23.97 41.99 -8.08
N SER A 471 -24.67 43.13 -8.08
CA SER A 471 -24.28 44.32 -7.30
C SER A 471 -24.29 44.08 -5.79
N GLY A 472 -25.09 43.11 -5.33
CA GLY A 472 -25.10 42.62 -3.95
C GLY A 472 -23.91 41.74 -3.57
N LEU A 473 -22.97 41.50 -4.50
CA LEU A 473 -21.72 40.79 -4.26
C LEU A 473 -20.53 41.70 -4.54
N GLU A 474 -19.42 41.45 -3.86
CA GLU A 474 -18.16 42.10 -4.19
C GLU A 474 -17.59 41.53 -5.49
N SER A 475 -17.39 42.36 -6.52
CA SER A 475 -16.79 41.93 -7.79
C SER A 475 -15.37 41.36 -7.63
N LYS A 476 -14.70 41.72 -6.52
CA LYS A 476 -13.37 41.26 -6.14
C LYS A 476 -13.36 40.79 -4.68
N ILE A 477 -13.15 39.49 -4.50
CA ILE A 477 -12.98 38.87 -3.18
C ILE A 477 -11.49 38.65 -2.94
N GLY A 478 -10.90 39.47 -2.08
CA GLY A 478 -9.47 39.45 -1.80
C GLY A 478 -8.61 39.67 -3.04
N ARG A 479 -7.44 39.00 -3.09
CA ARG A 479 -6.49 39.16 -4.21
C ARG A 479 -6.81 38.26 -5.39
N PHE A 480 -7.21 37.01 -5.13
CA PHE A 480 -7.19 35.93 -6.13
C PHE A 480 -8.55 35.60 -6.74
N TYR A 481 -9.65 36.14 -6.21
CA TYR A 481 -11.00 35.74 -6.62
C TYR A 481 -11.78 36.92 -7.19
N ARG A 482 -12.64 36.63 -8.17
CA ARG A 482 -13.52 37.59 -8.84
C ARG A 482 -14.90 36.99 -9.04
N ILE A 483 -15.90 37.86 -9.13
CA ILE A 483 -17.27 37.50 -9.51
C ILE A 483 -17.66 38.38 -10.69
N THR A 484 -18.24 37.78 -11.73
CA THR A 484 -18.65 38.49 -12.94
C THR A 484 -19.90 37.88 -13.55
N THR A 485 -20.47 38.58 -14.52
CA THR A 485 -21.44 38.02 -15.45
C THR A 485 -20.79 37.62 -16.77
N ALA A 486 -21.47 36.79 -17.56
CA ALA A 486 -21.02 36.32 -18.87
C ALA A 486 -20.69 37.47 -19.84
N ASP A 487 -21.43 38.57 -19.78
CA ASP A 487 -21.22 39.74 -20.66
C ASP A 487 -19.91 40.49 -20.35
N HIS A 488 -19.44 40.42 -19.10
CA HIS A 488 -18.20 41.03 -18.65
C HIS A 488 -17.03 40.05 -18.54
N LEU A 489 -17.26 38.76 -18.80
CA LEU A 489 -16.30 37.67 -18.61
C LEU A 489 -14.94 37.94 -19.26
N LEU A 490 -14.93 38.24 -20.57
CA LEU A 490 -13.68 38.45 -21.31
C LEU A 490 -12.88 39.65 -20.80
N SER A 491 -13.57 40.72 -20.36
CA SER A 491 -12.94 41.90 -19.76
C SER A 491 -12.25 41.54 -18.45
N VAL A 492 -12.94 40.82 -17.57
CA VAL A 492 -12.40 40.39 -16.27
C VAL A 492 -11.21 39.44 -16.44
N LEU A 493 -11.28 38.47 -17.37
CA LEU A 493 -10.17 37.58 -17.68
C LEU A 493 -8.93 38.37 -18.14
N GLY A 494 -9.10 39.37 -19.02
CA GLY A 494 -8.01 40.24 -19.46
C GLY A 494 -7.41 41.07 -18.32
N GLN A 495 -8.23 41.56 -17.40
CA GLN A 495 -7.76 42.30 -16.22
C GLN A 495 -6.93 41.40 -15.29
N MET A 496 -7.38 40.17 -15.05
CA MET A 496 -6.69 39.19 -14.21
C MET A 496 -5.33 38.78 -14.81
N GLU A 497 -5.27 38.56 -16.13
CA GLU A 497 -4.01 38.31 -16.84
C GLU A 497 -3.06 39.52 -16.71
N ALA A 498 -3.57 40.74 -16.86
CA ALA A 498 -2.77 41.97 -16.72
C ALA A 498 -2.26 42.18 -15.28
N GLU A 499 -3.05 41.83 -14.26
CA GLU A 499 -2.59 41.80 -12.85
C GLU A 499 -1.49 40.75 -12.63
N ALA A 500 -1.65 39.56 -13.19
CA ALA A 500 -0.64 38.50 -13.12
C ALA A 500 0.67 38.92 -13.79
N ARG A 501 0.58 39.51 -14.99
CA ARG A 501 1.72 40.02 -15.75
C ARG A 501 2.51 41.09 -14.99
N ARG A 502 1.82 41.98 -14.27
CA ARG A 502 2.46 43.00 -13.42
C ARG A 502 3.17 42.36 -12.23
N THR A 503 2.60 41.31 -11.66
CA THR A 503 3.20 40.58 -10.53
C THR A 503 4.42 39.75 -10.96
N ASN A 504 4.40 39.20 -12.18
CA ASN A 504 5.39 38.26 -12.71
C ASN A 504 6.29 38.86 -13.81
N ALA A 505 6.58 40.16 -13.75
CA ALA A 505 7.28 40.86 -14.82
C ALA A 505 8.66 40.27 -15.18
N PHE A 506 9.31 39.54 -14.27
CA PHE A 506 10.71 39.08 -14.38
C PHE A 506 10.91 37.56 -14.43
N SER A 507 9.86 36.74 -14.52
CA SER A 507 9.99 35.28 -14.60
C SER A 507 9.99 34.76 -16.05
N LYS A 508 10.75 33.70 -16.32
CA LYS A 508 10.66 32.95 -17.58
C LYS A 508 9.22 32.43 -17.74
N ARG A 509 8.57 32.78 -18.85
CA ARG A 509 7.15 32.52 -19.08
C ARG A 509 6.98 31.24 -19.89
N PRO A 510 6.37 30.19 -19.33
CA PRO A 510 6.09 28.97 -20.08
C PRO A 510 5.02 29.23 -21.15
N ALA A 511 5.04 28.45 -22.21
CA ALA A 511 3.94 28.47 -23.19
C ALA A 511 2.68 27.86 -22.55
N PRO A 512 1.45 28.31 -22.90
CA PRO A 512 0.21 27.73 -22.37
C PRO A 512 0.13 26.21 -22.50
N ALA A 513 0.70 25.64 -23.57
CA ALA A 513 0.77 24.19 -23.78
C ALA A 513 1.62 23.47 -22.72
N GLU A 514 2.78 24.05 -22.34
CA GLU A 514 3.66 23.48 -21.32
C GLU A 514 2.99 23.47 -19.94
N ILE A 515 2.20 24.51 -19.64
CA ILE A 515 1.44 24.59 -18.38
C ILE A 515 0.36 23.50 -18.34
N GLU A 516 -0.35 23.28 -19.45
CA GLU A 516 -1.34 22.20 -19.53
C GLU A 516 -0.69 20.81 -19.36
N ASP A 517 0.46 20.57 -19.97
CA ASP A 517 1.18 19.30 -19.83
C ASP A 517 1.59 19.06 -18.37
N VAL A 518 2.05 20.10 -17.67
CA VAL A 518 2.32 20.04 -16.22
C VAL A 518 1.07 19.67 -15.42
N MET A 519 -0.08 20.29 -15.74
CA MET A 519 -1.35 19.96 -15.08
C MET A 519 -1.76 18.51 -15.33
N ARG A 520 -1.54 17.98 -16.54
CA ARG A 520 -1.85 16.59 -16.89
C ARG A 520 -0.81 15.56 -16.41
N GLY A 521 0.24 16.01 -15.70
CA GLY A 521 1.29 15.15 -15.17
C GLY A 521 2.26 14.59 -16.21
N LYS A 522 2.33 15.20 -17.40
CA LYS A 522 3.24 14.80 -18.48
C LYS A 522 4.65 15.35 -18.32
#